data_AF-M0IRJ9-F1
#
_entry.id   AF-M0IRJ9-F1
#
_cell.length_a   1.000
_cell.length_b   1.000
_cell.length_c   1.000
_cell.angle_alpha   90.00
_cell.angle_beta   90.00
_cell.angle_gamma   90.00
#
_symmetry.space_group_name_H-M   'P 1'
#
loop_
_entity.id
_entity.type
_entity.pdbx_description
1 polymer ?
#
loop_
_entity_poly.entity_id
_entity_poly.type
_entity_poly.pdbx_seq_one_letter_code
_entity_poly.pdbx_strand_id
1 'polypeptide(L)'
;MGGSAEADSGESENIVDEFVGTDGTPHEPTSDAEIDRIRKSAWFVHGNYYQIAKLGPSVPGDGMARFDVNNGNGGFKEYQKKGEVLRCIHNYVASLYSYNLQVLEHINEKTHNRQYNKGDLLPGRDTPDREIPEYIKSYTFLHGLRNDIQHGEYHCLSVNKVDEDEDGREYYQAKFTKHGFEPRPVGGLDRSGDYLRHSDQKDRQYLLTYICEFHDLFNDFETDIETWCERSRTDSL
;
A
#
# COMPACT_ATOMS: atom_id res chain seq x y z
N MET A 1 29.85 4.55 -43.30
CA MET A 1 28.53 5.15 -43.02
C MET A 1 27.96 4.37 -41.87
N GLY A 2 27.91 5.00 -40.70
CA GLY A 2 27.55 4.35 -39.44
C GLY A 2 26.04 4.23 -39.33
N GLY A 3 25.56 3.03 -39.03
CA GLY A 3 24.22 2.83 -38.51
C GLY A 3 24.25 3.17 -37.02
N SER A 4 23.53 4.22 -36.63
CA SER A 4 23.15 4.42 -35.24
C SER A 4 22.31 3.23 -34.81
N ALA A 5 22.78 2.49 -33.82
CA ALA A 5 21.92 1.63 -33.03
C ALA A 5 20.92 2.55 -32.31
N GLU A 6 19.64 2.45 -32.68
CA GLU A 6 18.56 2.88 -31.81
C GLU A 6 18.69 2.03 -30.54
N ALA A 7 19.06 2.69 -29.43
CA ALA A 7 18.93 2.08 -28.12
C ALA A 7 17.43 1.87 -27.89
N ASP A 8 17.02 0.61 -27.91
CA ASP A 8 15.71 0.16 -27.50
C ASP A 8 15.56 0.50 -26.01
N SER A 9 15.06 1.70 -25.71
CA SER A 9 14.68 2.09 -24.35
C SER A 9 13.34 1.43 -24.04
N GLY A 10 13.36 0.11 -23.89
CA GLY A 10 12.21 -0.63 -23.37
C GLY A 10 11.89 -0.08 -21.99
N GLU A 11 10.66 0.38 -21.79
CA GLU A 11 10.13 0.68 -20.46
C GLU A 11 10.32 -0.58 -19.59
N SER A 12 10.98 -0.44 -18.44
CA SER A 12 11.20 -1.57 -17.53
C SER A 12 9.86 -2.01 -16.95
N GLU A 13 9.55 -3.30 -16.98
CA GLU A 13 8.36 -3.86 -16.33
C GLU A 13 8.49 -3.90 -14.79
N ASN A 14 9.67 -3.58 -14.25
CA ASN A 14 9.93 -3.55 -12.82
C ASN A 14 9.47 -2.22 -12.20
N ILE A 15 8.53 -2.28 -11.26
CA ILE A 15 7.90 -1.12 -10.62
C ILE A 15 8.94 -0.21 -9.93
N VAL A 16 10.00 -0.80 -9.36
CA VAL A 16 11.07 -0.03 -8.72
C VAL A 16 11.88 0.73 -9.76
N ASP A 17 12.18 0.14 -10.92
CA ASP A 17 12.84 0.83 -12.03
C ASP A 17 11.98 1.97 -12.59
N GLU A 18 10.67 1.77 -12.74
CA GLU A 18 9.76 2.85 -13.14
C GLU A 18 9.77 4.00 -12.13
N PHE A 19 9.79 3.66 -10.83
CA PHE A 19 9.83 4.64 -9.74
C PHE A 19 11.12 5.44 -9.70
N VAL A 20 12.28 4.77 -9.79
CA VAL A 20 13.59 5.42 -9.65
C VAL A 20 14.11 5.98 -10.96
N GLY A 21 13.67 5.44 -12.10
CA GLY A 21 14.16 5.79 -13.43
C GLY A 21 15.62 5.41 -13.66
N THR A 22 16.19 5.87 -14.77
CA THR A 22 17.58 5.55 -15.17
C THR A 22 18.64 6.04 -14.18
N ASP A 23 18.34 7.09 -13.42
CA ASP A 23 19.27 7.66 -12.44
C ASP A 23 19.32 6.87 -11.13
N GLY A 24 18.38 5.94 -10.93
CA GLY A 24 18.22 5.16 -9.71
C GLY A 24 18.67 3.71 -9.81
N THR A 25 19.44 3.34 -10.83
CA THR A 25 20.14 2.05 -10.83
C THR A 25 21.04 1.96 -9.59
N PRO A 26 21.06 0.82 -8.87
CA PRO A 26 21.87 0.69 -7.67
C PRO A 26 23.37 0.64 -8.05
N HIS A 27 24.20 1.43 -7.37
CA HIS A 27 25.65 1.45 -7.58
C HIS A 27 26.44 0.81 -6.44
N GLU A 28 25.83 0.70 -5.26
CA GLU A 28 26.40 -0.04 -4.14
C GLU A 28 25.73 -1.41 -4.00
N PRO A 29 26.51 -2.47 -3.72
CA PRO A 29 25.93 -3.79 -3.51
C PRO A 29 25.05 -3.81 -2.26
N THR A 30 23.90 -4.46 -2.40
CA THR A 30 23.01 -4.75 -1.28
C THR A 30 23.48 -6.03 -0.56
N SER A 31 23.83 -5.91 0.72
CA SER A 31 24.21 -7.03 1.59
C SER A 31 23.03 -7.94 1.97
N ASP A 32 23.31 -9.16 2.42
CA ASP A 32 22.25 -10.08 2.90
C ASP A 32 21.48 -9.52 4.10
N ALA A 33 22.18 -8.85 5.01
CA ALA A 33 21.55 -8.23 6.17
C ALA A 33 20.59 -7.09 5.80
N GLU A 34 20.81 -6.41 4.67
CA GLU A 34 19.90 -5.37 4.16
C GLU A 34 18.65 -5.99 3.52
N ILE A 35 18.82 -7.00 2.66
CA ILE A 35 17.66 -7.72 2.07
C ILE A 35 16.81 -8.35 3.18
N ASP A 36 17.43 -8.99 4.18
CA ASP A 36 16.70 -9.58 5.30
C ASP A 36 15.91 -8.54 6.10
N ARG A 37 16.43 -7.30 6.22
CA ARG A 37 15.68 -6.19 6.84
C ARG A 37 14.46 -5.79 6.02
N ILE A 38 14.57 -5.73 4.69
CA ILE A 38 13.45 -5.41 3.79
C ILE A 38 12.39 -6.52 3.87
N ARG A 39 12.79 -7.78 3.73
CA ARG A 39 11.92 -8.98 3.86
C ARG A 39 11.20 -9.02 5.20
N LYS A 40 11.90 -8.73 6.29
CA LYS A 40 11.29 -8.69 7.62
C LYS A 40 10.24 -7.59 7.73
N SER A 41 10.44 -6.46 7.06
CA SER A 41 9.47 -5.36 7.02
C SER A 41 8.23 -5.75 6.21
N ALA A 42 8.43 -6.38 5.04
CA ALA A 42 7.35 -6.92 4.22
C ALA A 42 6.53 -8.00 4.97
N TRP A 43 7.21 -8.86 5.75
CA TRP A 43 6.55 -9.86 6.58
C TRP A 43 5.49 -9.26 7.53
N PHE A 44 5.73 -8.06 8.08
CA PHE A 44 4.71 -7.38 8.89
C PHE A 44 3.51 -6.92 8.05
N VAL A 45 3.74 -6.46 6.81
CA VAL A 45 2.66 -6.09 5.88
C VAL A 45 1.80 -7.31 5.56
N HIS A 46 2.39 -8.44 5.14
CA HIS A 46 1.65 -9.68 4.91
C HIS A 46 0.96 -10.19 6.17
N GLY A 47 1.61 -10.09 7.34
CA GLY A 47 1.02 -10.50 8.61
C GLY A 47 -0.26 -9.71 8.93
N ASN A 48 -0.27 -8.40 8.68
CA ASN A 48 -1.45 -7.56 8.86
C ASN A 48 -2.51 -7.78 7.77
N TYR A 49 -2.10 -8.00 6.52
CA TYR A 49 -3.01 -8.40 5.45
C TYR A 49 -3.72 -9.71 5.78
N TYR A 50 -2.97 -10.70 6.29
CA TYR A 50 -3.52 -11.97 6.71
C TYR A 50 -4.58 -11.83 7.82
N GLN A 51 -4.44 -10.84 8.72
CA GLN A 51 -5.50 -10.53 9.68
C GLN A 51 -6.75 -9.98 9.00
N ILE A 52 -6.61 -9.14 7.96
CA ILE A 52 -7.74 -8.66 7.14
C ILE A 52 -8.41 -9.82 6.41
N ALA A 53 -7.66 -10.66 5.71
CA ALA A 53 -8.18 -11.83 5.00
C ALA A 53 -8.87 -12.83 5.95
N LYS A 54 -8.46 -12.89 7.22
CA LYS A 54 -9.10 -13.71 8.25
C LYS A 54 -10.41 -13.15 8.80
N LEU A 55 -10.73 -11.89 8.53
CA LEU A 55 -12.02 -11.33 8.93
C LEU A 55 -13.19 -12.04 8.25
N GLY A 56 -12.99 -12.67 7.09
CA GLY A 56 -14.02 -13.47 6.44
C GLY A 56 -13.50 -14.13 5.17
N PRO A 57 -14.02 -15.31 4.79
CA PRO A 57 -13.56 -16.03 3.60
C PRO A 57 -13.78 -15.25 2.30
N SER A 58 -14.73 -14.31 2.30
CA SER A 58 -15.08 -13.51 1.12
C SER A 58 -14.41 -12.14 1.09
N VAL A 59 -13.63 -11.74 2.12
CA VAL A 59 -13.02 -10.40 2.19
C VAL A 59 -12.26 -10.03 0.90
N PRO A 60 -11.43 -10.92 0.30
CA PRO A 60 -10.76 -10.61 -0.96
C PRO A 60 -11.71 -10.41 -2.15
N GLY A 61 -12.91 -11.00 -2.13
CA GLY A 61 -13.87 -10.93 -3.23
C GLY A 61 -14.93 -9.84 -3.09
N ASP A 62 -15.49 -9.63 -1.89
CA ASP A 62 -16.62 -8.72 -1.65
C ASP A 62 -16.38 -7.67 -0.55
N GLY A 63 -15.19 -7.69 0.06
CA GLY A 63 -14.82 -6.77 1.14
C GLY A 63 -15.65 -6.93 2.42
N MET A 64 -16.31 -8.08 2.63
CA MET A 64 -17.17 -8.32 3.78
C MET A 64 -16.44 -9.10 4.90
N ALA A 65 -16.34 -8.47 6.06
CA ALA A 65 -15.91 -9.12 7.30
C ALA A 65 -17.08 -9.92 7.90
N ARG A 66 -16.83 -11.17 8.30
CA ARG A 66 -17.82 -12.10 8.83
C ARG A 66 -17.57 -12.38 10.32
N PHE A 67 -18.60 -12.24 11.13
CA PHE A 67 -18.53 -12.55 12.56
C PHE A 67 -19.63 -13.53 12.97
N ASP A 68 -19.25 -14.61 13.67
CA ASP A 68 -20.20 -15.59 14.18
C ASP A 68 -20.83 -15.09 15.49
N VAL A 69 -22.17 -15.01 15.53
CA VAL A 69 -22.90 -14.61 16.76
C VAL A 69 -22.90 -15.74 17.81
N ASN A 70 -22.74 -17.00 17.37
CA ASN A 70 -23.04 -18.18 18.18
C ASN A 70 -21.83 -18.93 18.78
N ASN A 71 -20.59 -18.41 18.68
CA ASN A 71 -19.40 -19.08 19.24
C ASN A 71 -19.26 -18.89 20.77
N GLY A 72 -20.24 -19.39 21.52
CA GLY A 72 -20.04 -20.03 22.83
C GLY A 72 -19.64 -19.18 24.04
N ASN A 73 -19.36 -17.89 23.91
CA ASN A 73 -19.10 -16.99 25.05
C ASN A 73 -19.51 -15.55 24.69
N GLY A 74 -20.82 -15.29 24.70
CA GLY A 74 -21.39 -13.94 24.58
C GLY A 74 -20.76 -13.11 23.46
N GLY A 75 -20.89 -13.61 22.21
CA GLY A 75 -20.17 -13.17 21.00
C GLY A 75 -19.97 -11.66 20.87
N PHE A 76 -18.97 -11.25 20.09
CA PHE A 76 -18.55 -9.85 19.98
C PHE A 76 -19.75 -8.90 19.87
N LYS A 77 -19.80 -7.93 20.78
CA LYS A 77 -20.74 -6.80 20.68
C LYS A 77 -20.43 -6.04 19.39
N GLU A 78 -21.44 -5.38 18.82
CA GLU A 78 -21.29 -4.64 17.55
C GLU A 78 -20.08 -3.69 17.55
N TYR A 79 -19.85 -2.94 18.62
CA TYR A 79 -18.69 -2.03 18.70
C TYR A 79 -17.35 -2.77 18.66
N GLN A 80 -17.27 -4.00 19.17
CA GLN A 80 -16.05 -4.80 19.13
C GLN A 80 -15.80 -5.34 17.73
N LYS A 81 -16.85 -5.75 17.00
CA LYS A 81 -16.77 -6.16 15.59
C LYS A 81 -16.26 -5.00 14.73
N LYS A 82 -16.86 -3.81 14.89
CA LYS A 82 -16.42 -2.58 14.20
C LYS A 82 -14.98 -2.21 14.55
N GLY A 83 -14.65 -2.24 15.85
CA GLY A 83 -13.30 -1.96 16.34
C GLY A 83 -12.24 -2.90 15.76
N GLU A 84 -12.56 -4.19 15.62
CA GLU A 84 -11.65 -5.17 15.04
C GLU A 84 -11.37 -4.90 13.55
N VAL A 85 -12.39 -4.59 12.76
CA VAL A 85 -12.21 -4.20 11.35
C VAL A 85 -11.31 -2.97 11.24
N LEU A 86 -11.59 -1.93 12.03
CA LEU A 86 -10.79 -0.69 12.04
C LEU A 86 -9.35 -0.93 12.48
N ARG A 87 -9.13 -1.78 13.49
CA ARG A 87 -7.80 -2.15 13.97
C ARG A 87 -6.99 -2.87 12.89
N CYS A 88 -7.61 -3.80 12.16
CA CYS A 88 -6.94 -4.50 11.06
C CYS A 88 -6.55 -3.55 9.92
N ILE A 89 -7.44 -2.65 9.53
CA ILE A 89 -7.16 -1.59 8.55
C ILE A 89 -5.98 -0.72 9.01
N HIS A 90 -6.05 -0.20 10.25
CA HIS A 90 -5.02 0.67 10.82
C HIS A 90 -3.65 -0.02 10.79
N ASN A 91 -3.58 -1.25 11.29
CA ASN A 91 -2.33 -1.98 11.37
C ASN A 91 -1.72 -2.23 9.98
N TYR A 92 -2.56 -2.58 9.00
CA TYR A 92 -2.12 -2.77 7.62
C TYR A 92 -1.50 -1.50 7.05
N VAL A 93 -2.26 -0.38 7.03
CA VAL A 93 -1.76 0.86 6.43
C VAL A 93 -0.56 1.46 7.19
N ALA A 94 -0.48 1.23 8.51
CA ALA A 94 0.67 1.64 9.30
C ALA A 94 1.93 0.83 8.95
N SER A 95 1.82 -0.49 8.82
CA SER A 95 2.95 -1.34 8.39
C SER A 95 3.39 -1.04 6.97
N LEU A 96 2.44 -0.80 6.06
CA LEU A 96 2.70 -0.42 4.68
C LEU A 96 3.46 0.92 4.59
N TYR A 97 3.06 1.93 5.37
CA TYR A 97 3.77 3.20 5.45
C TYR A 97 5.23 2.99 5.89
N SER A 98 5.45 2.21 6.95
CA SER A 98 6.80 1.93 7.46
C SER A 98 7.66 1.20 6.44
N TYR A 99 7.10 0.20 5.75
CA TYR A 99 7.78 -0.54 4.70
C TYR A 99 8.25 0.39 3.56
N ASN A 100 7.35 1.22 3.03
CA ASN A 100 7.68 2.12 1.92
C ASN A 100 8.75 3.15 2.30
N LEU A 101 8.76 3.65 3.54
CA LEU A 101 9.83 4.54 3.98
C LEU A 101 11.18 3.83 4.09
N GLN A 102 11.18 2.58 4.56
CA GLN A 102 12.40 1.78 4.64
C GLN A 102 12.95 1.45 3.25
N VAL A 103 12.08 1.12 2.28
CA VAL A 103 12.49 0.91 0.89
C VAL A 103 13.08 2.18 0.30
N LEU A 104 12.45 3.34 0.53
CA LEU A 104 12.96 4.63 0.07
C LEU A 104 14.34 4.97 0.67
N GLU A 105 14.52 4.73 1.98
CA GLU A 105 15.81 4.88 2.66
C GLU A 105 16.87 3.97 2.05
N HIS A 106 16.54 2.69 1.82
CA HIS A 106 17.44 1.73 1.19
C HIS A 106 17.82 2.14 -0.24
N ILE A 107 16.86 2.58 -1.05
CA ILE A 107 17.13 3.07 -2.41
C ILE A 107 18.13 4.23 -2.34
N ASN A 108 17.90 5.22 -1.47
CA ASN A 108 18.81 6.35 -1.29
C ASN A 108 20.22 5.97 -0.85
N GLU A 109 20.36 4.92 -0.04
CA GLU A 109 21.67 4.41 0.36
C GLU A 109 22.42 3.77 -0.80
N LYS A 110 21.72 3.17 -1.78
CA LYS A 110 22.33 2.46 -2.91
C LYS A 110 22.41 3.28 -4.20
N THR A 111 21.78 4.44 -4.27
CA THR A 111 21.81 5.34 -5.44
C THR A 111 22.55 6.63 -5.14
N HIS A 112 23.44 7.08 -6.04
CA HIS A 112 24.26 8.30 -5.81
C HIS A 112 23.81 9.50 -6.63
N ASN A 113 23.12 9.28 -7.76
CA ASN A 113 22.82 10.34 -8.72
C ASN A 113 21.63 11.22 -8.29
N ARG A 114 20.74 10.67 -7.47
CA ARG A 114 19.53 11.34 -6.99
C ARG A 114 19.21 10.91 -5.57
N GLN A 115 18.66 11.86 -4.79
CA GLN A 115 18.04 11.57 -3.51
C GLN A 115 16.53 11.59 -3.69
N TYR A 116 15.90 10.48 -3.36
CA TYR A 116 14.47 10.26 -3.34
C TYR A 116 13.90 10.65 -1.98
N ASN A 117 12.71 11.24 -1.97
CA ASN A 117 12.03 11.72 -0.78
C ASN A 117 10.54 11.35 -0.84
N LYS A 118 9.78 11.73 0.18
CA LYS A 118 8.34 11.42 0.25
C LYS A 118 7.53 11.97 -0.93
N GLY A 119 8.00 13.02 -1.59
CA GLY A 119 7.37 13.57 -2.79
C GLY A 119 7.52 12.70 -4.02
N ASP A 120 8.51 11.79 -4.05
CA ASP A 120 8.61 10.78 -5.10
C ASP A 120 7.58 9.67 -4.86
N LEU A 121 7.36 9.27 -3.60
CA LEU A 121 6.30 8.32 -3.22
C LEU A 121 4.89 8.91 -3.27
N LEU A 122 4.78 10.24 -3.26
CA LEU A 122 3.52 10.99 -3.25
C LEU A 122 3.64 12.16 -4.24
N PRO A 123 3.65 11.83 -5.55
CA PRO A 123 3.88 12.80 -6.61
C PRO A 123 2.80 13.89 -6.60
N GLY A 124 3.26 15.12 -6.83
CA GLY A 124 2.40 16.29 -6.86
C GLY A 124 1.57 16.40 -8.13
N ARG A 125 0.76 17.46 -8.19
CA ARG A 125 -0.15 17.75 -9.32
C ARG A 125 0.56 17.86 -10.67
N ASP A 126 1.79 18.34 -10.67
CA ASP A 126 2.56 18.59 -11.88
C ASP A 126 3.19 17.32 -12.47
N THR A 127 3.20 16.21 -11.72
CA THR A 127 3.66 14.92 -12.24
C THR A 127 2.58 14.32 -13.16
N PRO A 128 2.92 14.00 -14.43
CA PRO A 128 1.99 13.35 -15.35
C PRO A 128 1.60 11.94 -14.87
N ASP A 129 0.31 11.61 -14.89
CA ASP A 129 -0.21 10.31 -14.41
C ASP A 129 0.42 9.10 -15.11
N ARG A 130 0.83 9.24 -16.38
CA ARG A 130 1.50 8.17 -17.14
C ARG A 130 2.91 7.85 -16.63
N GLU A 131 3.52 8.74 -15.85
CA GLU A 131 4.89 8.63 -15.33
C GLU A 131 4.89 8.14 -13.87
N ILE A 132 3.71 7.82 -13.32
CA ILE A 132 3.55 7.35 -11.95
C ILE A 132 3.22 5.84 -12.00
N PRO A 133 4.03 4.97 -11.37
CA PRO A 133 3.74 3.55 -11.30
C PRO A 133 2.40 3.28 -10.63
N GLU A 134 1.69 2.23 -11.04
CA GLU A 134 0.36 1.90 -10.52
C GLU A 134 0.37 1.66 -9.00
N TYR A 135 1.44 1.03 -8.50
CA TYR A 135 1.67 0.88 -7.07
C TYR A 135 1.67 2.23 -6.34
N ILE A 136 2.35 3.25 -6.88
CA ILE A 136 2.44 4.59 -6.26
C ILE A 136 1.09 5.33 -6.32
N LYS A 137 0.37 5.22 -7.45
CA LYS A 137 -0.99 5.75 -7.61
C LYS A 137 -1.93 5.19 -6.54
N SER A 138 -1.96 3.87 -6.41
CA SER A 138 -2.84 3.19 -5.47
C SER A 138 -2.39 3.38 -4.00
N TYR A 139 -1.08 3.43 -3.75
CA TYR A 139 -0.50 3.71 -2.44
C TYR A 139 -0.83 5.13 -1.94
N THR A 140 -0.93 6.11 -2.84
CA THR A 140 -1.22 7.51 -2.48
C THR A 140 -2.48 7.63 -1.63
N PHE A 141 -3.56 6.91 -1.97
CA PHE A 141 -4.77 6.89 -1.15
C PHE A 141 -4.52 6.25 0.24
N LEU A 142 -3.86 5.09 0.29
CA LEU A 142 -3.60 4.38 1.56
C LEU A 142 -2.66 5.16 2.48
N HIS A 143 -1.72 5.93 1.92
CA HIS A 143 -0.88 6.85 2.68
C HIS A 143 -1.72 7.97 3.30
N GLY A 144 -2.62 8.57 2.52
CA GLY A 144 -3.56 9.57 3.03
C GLY A 144 -4.43 8.99 4.14
N LEU A 145 -4.96 7.79 3.94
CA LEU A 145 -5.74 7.07 4.95
C LEU A 145 -4.95 6.86 6.24
N ARG A 146 -3.70 6.38 6.15
CA ARG A 146 -2.80 6.23 7.29
C ARG A 146 -2.60 7.56 8.03
N ASN A 147 -2.40 8.67 7.31
CA ASN A 147 -2.18 9.98 7.92
C ASN A 147 -3.42 10.53 8.62
N ASP A 148 -4.62 10.20 8.13
CA ASP A 148 -5.89 10.59 8.73
C ASP A 148 -6.15 9.77 10.02
N ILE A 149 -5.98 8.45 9.97
CA ILE A 149 -6.37 7.55 11.07
C ILE A 149 -5.28 7.29 12.11
N GLN A 150 -4.09 7.89 11.99
CA GLN A 150 -2.92 7.59 12.83
C GLN A 150 -3.16 7.80 14.33
N HIS A 151 -4.07 8.71 14.70
CA HIS A 151 -4.41 9.02 16.09
C HIS A 151 -5.68 8.30 16.59
N GLY A 152 -6.20 7.35 15.79
CA GLY A 152 -7.42 6.60 16.13
C GLY A 152 -8.72 7.35 15.82
N GLU A 153 -8.63 8.46 15.09
CA GLU A 153 -9.77 9.23 14.59
C GLU A 153 -10.17 8.65 13.22
N TYR A 154 -11.26 7.90 13.17
CA TYR A 154 -11.71 7.20 11.97
C TYR A 154 -12.84 7.96 11.26
N HIS A 155 -12.79 9.30 11.22
CA HIS A 155 -13.89 10.12 10.72
C HIS A 155 -14.24 9.87 9.26
N CYS A 156 -13.25 9.50 8.44
CA CYS A 156 -13.45 9.12 7.06
C CYS A 156 -13.95 7.67 6.86
N LEU A 157 -14.07 6.86 7.92
CA LEU A 157 -14.48 5.46 7.84
C LEU A 157 -15.77 5.19 8.60
N SER A 158 -16.61 4.35 8.01
CA SER A 158 -17.77 3.76 8.70
C SER A 158 -17.77 2.26 8.53
N VAL A 159 -17.94 1.52 9.62
CA VAL A 159 -18.09 0.07 9.58
C VAL A 159 -19.53 -0.27 9.93
N ASN A 160 -20.26 -0.86 9.00
CA ASN A 160 -21.69 -1.12 9.13
C ASN A 160 -22.00 -2.58 8.85
N LYS A 161 -22.94 -3.15 9.58
CA LYS A 161 -23.54 -4.44 9.25
C LYS A 161 -24.32 -4.27 7.94
N VAL A 162 -24.10 -5.17 6.99
CA VAL A 162 -24.74 -5.12 5.67
C VAL A 162 -25.59 -6.35 5.39
N ASP A 163 -25.32 -7.47 6.08
CA ASP A 163 -26.07 -8.71 5.90
C ASP A 163 -26.02 -9.58 7.17
N GLU A 164 -26.91 -10.57 7.23
CA GLU A 164 -26.94 -11.66 8.22
C GLU A 164 -27.49 -12.93 7.57
N ASP A 165 -26.76 -14.04 7.68
CA ASP A 165 -27.22 -15.32 7.15
C ASP A 165 -28.13 -16.08 8.13
N GLU A 166 -28.75 -17.17 7.66
CA GLU A 166 -29.65 -18.02 8.46
C GLU A 166 -28.94 -18.70 9.65
N ASP A 167 -27.61 -18.82 9.61
CA ASP A 167 -26.79 -19.38 10.69
C ASP A 167 -26.44 -18.33 11.77
N GLY A 168 -26.91 -17.09 11.60
CA GLY A 168 -26.62 -15.96 12.48
C GLY A 168 -25.19 -15.43 12.32
N ARG A 169 -24.58 -15.57 11.14
CA ARG A 169 -23.31 -14.92 10.81
C ARG A 169 -23.60 -13.53 10.29
N GLU A 170 -22.95 -12.54 10.90
CA GLU A 170 -23.13 -11.14 10.52
C GLU A 170 -22.00 -10.68 9.61
N TYR A 171 -22.37 -9.92 8.58
CA TYR A 171 -21.44 -9.40 7.59
C TYR A 171 -21.33 -7.88 7.73
N TYR A 172 -20.09 -7.39 7.76
CA TYR A 172 -19.77 -5.98 7.93
C TYR A 172 -18.89 -5.49 6.78
N GLN A 173 -19.14 -4.25 6.35
CA GLN A 173 -18.29 -3.55 5.38
C GLN A 173 -17.73 -2.27 5.96
N ALA A 174 -16.44 -2.03 5.70
CA ALA A 174 -15.78 -0.76 5.94
C ALA A 174 -15.93 0.13 4.71
N LYS A 175 -16.65 1.24 4.87
CA LYS A 175 -16.89 2.22 3.81
C LYS A 175 -16.08 3.49 4.07
N PHE A 176 -15.33 3.90 3.05
CA PHE A 176 -14.68 5.20 3.03
C PHE A 176 -15.68 6.30 2.64
N THR A 177 -15.56 7.45 3.30
CA THR A 177 -16.27 8.66 2.92
C THR A 177 -15.27 9.81 2.84
N LYS A 178 -15.36 10.57 1.75
CA LYS A 178 -14.55 11.79 1.57
C LYS A 178 -14.86 12.85 2.64
N HIS A 179 -16.06 12.81 3.20
CA HIS A 179 -16.44 13.71 4.29
C HIS A 179 -15.71 13.28 5.57
N GLY A 180 -14.93 14.19 6.16
CA GLY A 180 -14.07 13.87 7.31
C GLY A 180 -12.73 13.22 6.94
N PHE A 181 -12.36 13.16 5.66
CA PHE A 181 -11.01 12.81 5.23
C PHE A 181 -10.16 14.08 5.11
N GLU A 182 -9.36 14.36 6.13
CA GLU A 182 -8.57 15.58 6.28
C GLU A 182 -7.09 15.29 6.62
N PRO A 183 -6.41 14.36 5.93
CA PRO A 183 -5.01 14.10 6.19
C PRO A 183 -4.18 15.36 5.92
N ARG A 184 -3.17 15.59 6.76
CA ARG A 184 -2.19 16.64 6.52
C ARG A 184 -1.44 16.34 5.21
N PRO A 185 -1.35 17.29 4.26
CA PRO A 185 -0.55 17.10 3.06
C PRO A 185 0.93 16.92 3.40
N VAL A 186 1.59 15.97 2.73
CA VAL A 186 3.03 15.70 2.83
C VAL A 186 3.57 15.27 1.46
N GLY A 187 4.90 15.28 1.29
CA GLY A 187 5.51 14.95 0.01
C GLY A 187 5.26 16.05 -1.03
N GLY A 188 4.83 15.67 -2.23
CA GLY A 188 4.49 16.60 -3.32
C GLY A 188 3.04 17.09 -3.29
N LEU A 189 2.27 16.74 -2.26
CA LEU A 189 0.83 17.03 -2.17
C LEU A 189 0.57 18.38 -1.49
N ASP A 190 -0.34 19.17 -2.07
CA ASP A 190 -0.68 20.50 -1.57
C ASP A 190 -1.94 20.51 -0.69
N ARG A 191 -2.85 19.56 -0.91
CA ARG A 191 -4.17 19.51 -0.27
C ARG A 191 -4.56 18.08 0.09
N SER A 192 -5.39 17.92 1.12
CA SER A 192 -5.90 16.60 1.54
C SER A 192 -6.63 15.85 0.43
N GLY A 193 -7.27 16.58 -0.48
CA GLY A 193 -7.92 15.99 -1.66
C GLY A 193 -6.96 15.38 -2.67
N ASP A 194 -5.67 15.72 -2.65
CA ASP A 194 -4.69 15.22 -3.62
C ASP A 194 -4.37 13.73 -3.39
N TYR A 195 -4.54 13.23 -2.16
CA TYR A 195 -4.45 11.79 -1.86
C TYR A 195 -5.52 10.95 -2.60
N LEU A 196 -6.56 11.58 -3.14
CA LEU A 196 -7.66 10.92 -3.85
C LEU A 196 -7.54 11.05 -5.37
N ARG A 197 -6.44 11.63 -5.89
CA ARG A 197 -6.29 11.99 -7.30
C ARG A 197 -6.31 10.77 -8.23
N HIS A 198 -5.67 9.69 -7.82
CA HIS A 198 -5.41 8.54 -8.69
C HIS A 198 -6.32 7.34 -8.45
N SER A 199 -7.31 7.46 -7.55
CA SER A 199 -8.36 6.46 -7.37
C SER A 199 -9.71 7.05 -7.71
N ASP A 200 -10.61 6.24 -8.24
CA ASP A 200 -12.01 6.64 -8.36
C ASP A 200 -12.75 6.43 -7.04
N GLN A 201 -13.86 7.15 -6.88
CA GLN A 201 -14.69 7.01 -5.69
C GLN A 201 -15.21 5.57 -5.51
N LYS A 202 -15.48 4.87 -6.62
CA LYS A 202 -16.00 3.50 -6.60
C LYS A 202 -14.98 2.54 -6.01
N ASP A 203 -13.72 2.66 -6.42
CA ASP A 203 -12.63 1.78 -6.00
C ASP A 203 -12.42 1.87 -4.49
N ARG A 204 -12.34 3.10 -3.97
CA ARG A 204 -12.11 3.31 -2.53
C ARG A 204 -13.35 3.16 -1.66
N GLN A 205 -14.55 3.03 -2.23
CA GLN A 205 -15.79 2.98 -1.45
C GLN A 205 -15.79 1.79 -0.49
N TYR A 206 -15.30 0.63 -0.93
CA TYR A 206 -15.21 -0.59 -0.13
C TYR A 206 -13.76 -0.84 0.23
N LEU A 207 -13.37 -0.38 1.42
CA LEU A 207 -11.97 -0.25 1.77
C LEU A 207 -11.24 -1.59 1.87
N LEU A 208 -11.90 -2.65 2.34
CA LEU A 208 -11.28 -3.97 2.44
C LEU A 208 -11.00 -4.56 1.04
N THR A 209 -11.88 -4.35 0.07
CA THR A 209 -11.65 -4.74 -1.33
C THR A 209 -10.45 -4.00 -1.90
N TYR A 210 -10.41 -2.66 -1.74
CA TYR A 210 -9.27 -1.85 -2.18
C TYR A 210 -7.95 -2.33 -1.57
N ILE A 211 -7.94 -2.67 -0.28
CA ILE A 211 -6.73 -3.19 0.39
C ILE A 211 -6.31 -4.54 -0.20
N CYS A 212 -7.26 -5.42 -0.52
CA CYS A 212 -6.96 -6.71 -1.15
C CYS A 212 -6.36 -6.53 -2.54
N GLU A 213 -6.97 -5.71 -3.40
CA GLU A 213 -6.44 -5.40 -4.73
C GLU A 213 -5.06 -4.74 -4.65
N PHE A 214 -4.88 -3.79 -3.73
CA PHE A 214 -3.58 -3.18 -3.51
C PHE A 214 -2.53 -4.18 -2.99
N HIS A 215 -2.92 -5.17 -2.19
CA HIS A 215 -1.96 -6.13 -1.67
C HIS A 215 -1.38 -7.03 -2.78
N ASP A 216 -2.11 -7.26 -3.86
CA ASP A 216 -1.55 -7.93 -5.04
C ASP A 216 -0.46 -7.06 -5.68
N LEU A 217 -0.70 -5.75 -5.87
CA LEU A 217 0.33 -4.80 -6.32
C LEU A 217 1.53 -4.73 -5.34
N PHE A 218 1.29 -4.90 -4.05
CA PHE A 218 2.35 -4.96 -3.05
C PHE A 218 3.25 -6.20 -3.23
N ASN A 219 2.67 -7.36 -3.54
CA ASN A 219 3.46 -8.58 -3.78
C ASN A 219 4.38 -8.41 -5.01
N ASP A 220 3.86 -7.77 -6.06
CA ASP A 220 4.65 -7.44 -7.25
C ASP A 220 5.77 -6.46 -6.91
N PHE A 221 5.45 -5.36 -6.19
CA PHE A 221 6.44 -4.39 -5.75
C PHE A 221 7.52 -4.99 -4.84
N GLU A 222 7.15 -5.90 -3.93
CA GLU A 222 8.10 -6.63 -3.08
C GLU A 222 9.06 -7.48 -3.91
N THR A 223 8.54 -8.22 -4.89
CA THR A 223 9.34 -9.04 -5.80
C THR A 223 10.29 -8.15 -6.62
N ASP A 224 9.82 -6.99 -7.04
CA ASP A 224 10.60 -6.04 -7.83
C ASP A 224 11.72 -5.37 -7.02
N ILE A 225 11.49 -5.05 -5.74
CA ILE A 225 12.57 -4.51 -4.89
C ILE A 225 13.63 -5.57 -4.59
N GLU A 226 13.26 -6.84 -4.43
CA GLU A 226 14.23 -7.92 -4.30
C GLU A 226 15.07 -8.06 -5.57
N THR A 227 14.43 -8.07 -6.74
CA THR A 227 15.10 -8.13 -8.05
C THR A 227 16.04 -6.94 -8.26
N TRP A 228 15.60 -5.73 -7.87
CA TRP A 228 16.43 -4.54 -7.90
C TRP A 228 17.65 -4.66 -6.97
N CYS A 229 17.45 -5.17 -5.75
CA CYS A 229 18.56 -5.42 -4.82
C CYS A 229 19.53 -6.49 -5.35
N GLU A 230 19.05 -7.53 -6.01
CA GLU A 230 19.89 -8.59 -6.58
C GLU A 230 20.78 -8.10 -7.71
N ARG A 231 20.27 -7.21 -8.59
CA ARG A 231 21.09 -6.59 -9.67
C ARG A 231 22.30 -5.84 -9.12
N SER A 232 22.13 -5.14 -7.99
CA SER A 232 23.24 -4.45 -7.31
C SER A 232 24.37 -5.40 -6.86
N ARG A 233 24.07 -6.68 -6.65
CA ARG A 233 25.04 -7.69 -6.22
C ARG A 233 25.84 -8.25 -7.38
N THR A 234 25.21 -8.37 -8.56
CA THR A 234 25.84 -8.94 -9.75
C THR A 234 26.73 -7.96 -10.51
N ASP A 235 26.43 -6.66 -10.44
CA ASP A 235 27.21 -5.61 -11.12
C ASP A 235 28.54 -5.27 -10.39
N SER A 236 28.83 -5.96 -9.29
CA SER A 236 30.08 -5.84 -8.51
C SER A 236 31.18 -6.84 -8.91
N LEU A 237 31.04 -7.54 -10.06
CA LEU A 237 32.04 -8.47 -10.64
C LEU A 237 32.61 -7.94 -11.96
#